data_AF-A0A7Z9PNS9-F1
#
_entry.id   AF-A0A7Z9PNS9-F1
#
_cell.length_a   1.000
_cell.length_b   1.000
_cell.length_c   1.000
_cell.angle_alpha   90.00
_cell.angle_beta   90.00
_cell.angle_gamma   90.00
#
_symmetry.space_group_name_H-M   'P 1'
#
loop_
_entity.id
_entity.type
_entity.pdbx_description
1 polymer ?
#
loop_
_entity_poly.entity_id
_entity_poly.type
_entity_poly.pdbx_seq_one_letter_code
_entity_poly.pdbx_strand_id
1 'polypeptide(L)'
;MQGDFLNVLAFRPDGKLEFVDRDIIQSTMDDILALKVDPTGRFLIFPNYEPGSVFSLTIQSDGTTAPQASAPTSAQINAIEMTP
;
A
#
# COMPACT_ATOMS: atom_id res chain seq x y z
N MET A 1 0.88 12.75 16.01
CA MET A 1 1.01 12.13 14.68
C MET A 1 -0.10 11.12 14.58
N GLN A 2 -1.16 11.46 13.86
CA GLN A 2 -2.11 10.46 13.38
C GLN A 2 -1.44 9.90 12.11
N GLY A 3 -1.22 8.60 12.08
CA GLY A 3 -0.66 7.92 10.91
C GLY A 3 -1.75 7.06 10.30
N ASP A 4 -1.80 7.02 8.98
CA ASP A 4 -2.65 6.08 8.26
C ASP A 4 -2.18 4.65 8.49
N PHE A 5 -3.14 3.73 8.55
CA PHE A 5 -2.88 2.32 8.72
C PHE A 5 -3.36 1.55 7.49
N LEU A 6 -2.52 0.64 7.01
CA LEU A 6 -2.96 -0.43 6.12
C LEU A 6 -3.45 -1.59 6.98
N ASN A 7 -4.70 -2.00 6.82
CA ASN A 7 -5.17 -3.27 7.37
C ASN A 7 -5.20 -4.30 6.25
N VAL A 8 -4.53 -5.42 6.46
CA VAL A 8 -4.54 -6.56 5.53
C VAL A 8 -5.52 -7.60 6.03
N LEU A 9 -6.44 -7.98 5.17
CA LEU A 9 -7.50 -8.94 5.45
C LEU A 9 -7.43 -10.07 4.41
N ALA A 10 -7.57 -11.31 4.87
CA ALA A 10 -7.68 -12.48 4.00
C ALA A 10 -9.10 -13.04 4.04
N PHE A 11 -9.53 -13.65 2.93
CA PHE A 11 -10.75 -14.45 2.92
C PHE A 11 -10.47 -15.85 3.47
N ARG A 12 -11.24 -16.23 4.47
CA ARG A 12 -11.34 -17.61 4.94
C ARG A 12 -12.15 -18.44 3.94
N PRO A 13 -11.97 -19.78 3.92
CA PRO A 13 -12.79 -20.67 3.09
C PRO A 13 -14.30 -20.58 3.34
N ASP A 14 -14.71 -20.12 4.53
CA ASP A 14 -16.12 -19.89 4.89
C ASP A 14 -16.66 -18.52 4.41
N GLY A 15 -15.87 -17.78 3.64
CA GLY A 15 -16.23 -16.48 3.06
C GLY A 15 -16.07 -15.29 4.02
N LYS A 16 -15.60 -15.51 5.24
CA LYS A 16 -15.36 -14.42 6.19
C LYS A 16 -14.00 -13.78 5.99
N LEU A 17 -13.89 -12.51 6.36
CA LEU A 17 -12.60 -11.84 6.44
C LEU A 17 -11.92 -12.18 7.78
N GLU A 18 -10.63 -12.46 7.71
CA GLU A 18 -9.75 -12.53 8.87
C GLU A 18 -8.64 -11.50 8.77
N PHE A 19 -8.27 -10.94 9.93
CA PHE A 19 -7.16 -10.02 10.03
C PHE A 19 -5.83 -10.77 9.89
N VAL A 20 -5.01 -10.31 8.96
CA VAL A 20 -3.67 -10.87 8.70
C VAL A 20 -2.61 -9.97 9.30
N ASP A 21 -2.66 -8.67 8.99
CA ASP A 21 -1.58 -7.76 9.32
C ASP A 21 -2.05 -6.29 9.41
N ARG A 22 -1.26 -5.48 10.11
CA ARG A 22 -1.39 -4.01 10.13
C ARG A 22 -0.03 -3.36 10.05
N ASP A 23 0.14 -2.54 9.02
CA ASP A 23 1.29 -1.68 8.88
C ASP A 23 0.94 -0.20 9.09
N ILE A 24 1.89 0.52 9.70
CA ILE A 24 1.83 1.97 9.80
C ILE A 24 2.41 2.53 8.51
N ILE A 25 1.57 3.17 7.71
CA ILE A 25 2.05 3.91 6.56
C ILE A 25 2.48 5.28 7.08
N GLN A 26 3.79 5.54 7.03
CA GLN A 26 4.33 6.86 7.36
C GLN A 26 4.10 7.80 6.17
N SER A 27 2.84 8.04 5.80
CA SER A 27 2.46 9.16 4.95
C SER A 27 2.62 10.43 5.79
N THR A 28 3.29 11.42 5.22
CA THR A 28 3.47 12.72 5.89
C THR A 28 2.23 13.61 5.80
N MET A 29 1.26 13.27 4.92
CA MET A 29 -0.03 13.93 4.73
C MET A 29 -1.03 12.85 4.24
N ASP A 30 -2.23 12.77 4.83
CA ASP A 30 -3.17 11.62 4.79
C ASP A 30 -3.98 11.43 3.48
N ASP A 31 -3.33 11.47 2.30
CA ASP A 31 -4.03 11.39 1.00
C ASP A 31 -3.58 10.19 0.16
N ILE A 32 -3.73 8.98 0.71
CA ILE A 32 -3.60 7.75 -0.07
C ILE A 32 -4.85 7.60 -0.94
N LEU A 33 -4.71 7.86 -2.24
CA LEU A 33 -5.85 7.87 -3.17
C LEU A 33 -6.24 6.48 -3.69
N ALA A 34 -5.26 5.58 -3.82
CA ALA A 34 -5.50 4.25 -4.38
C ALA A 34 -4.41 3.26 -3.97
N LEU A 35 -4.81 1.99 -3.81
CA LEU A 35 -3.89 0.87 -3.67
C LEU A 35 -3.86 0.06 -4.97
N LYS A 36 -2.68 -0.39 -5.38
CA LYS A 36 -2.51 -1.29 -6.53
C LYS A 36 -1.51 -2.40 -6.20
N VAL A 37 -1.84 -3.63 -6.56
CA VAL A 37 -0.89 -4.75 -6.47
C VAL A 37 -0.24 -4.93 -7.84
N ASP A 38 1.08 -5.13 -7.86
CA ASP A 38 1.81 -5.38 -9.10
C ASP A 38 1.39 -6.72 -9.75
N PRO A 39 1.58 -6.92 -11.06
CA PRO A 39 1.17 -8.14 -11.75
C PRO A 39 1.78 -9.44 -11.19
N THR A 40 2.93 -9.37 -10.50
CA THR A 40 3.55 -10.54 -9.85
C THR A 40 2.95 -10.85 -8.48
N GLY A 41 2.13 -9.97 -7.92
CA GLY A 41 1.50 -10.15 -6.61
C GLY A 41 2.44 -9.93 -5.43
N ARG A 42 3.62 -9.35 -5.64
CA ARG A 42 4.69 -9.23 -4.63
C ARG A 42 4.82 -7.86 -4.03
N PHE A 43 4.24 -6.84 -4.65
CA PHE A 43 4.36 -5.46 -4.25
C PHE A 43 2.98 -4.80 -4.25
N LEU A 44 2.65 -4.17 -3.13
CA LEU A 44 1.57 -3.20 -3.02
C LEU A 44 2.17 -1.81 -3.27
N ILE A 45 1.62 -1.06 -4.20
CA ILE A 45 2.10 0.26 -4.62
C ILE A 45 0.95 1.26 -4.49
N PHE A 46 1.24 2.43 -3.92
CA PHE A 46 0.24 3.46 -3.73
C PHE A 46 0.84 4.87 -3.80
N PRO A 47 0.12 5.83 -4.41
CA PRO A 47 0.53 7.22 -4.40
C PRO A 47 0.13 7.87 -3.08
N ASN A 48 0.98 8.78 -2.64
CA ASN A 48 0.66 9.79 -1.65
C ASN A 48 0.66 11.14 -2.36
N TYR A 49 -0.46 11.84 -2.27
CA TYR A 49 -0.74 13.03 -3.06
C TYR A 49 0.18 14.21 -2.73
N GLU A 50 0.43 14.50 -1.45
CA GLU A 50 1.21 15.66 -1.01
C GLU A 50 2.30 15.23 0.01
N PRO A 51 3.59 15.58 -0.18
CA PRO A 51 4.19 16.40 -1.25
C PRO A 51 4.33 15.70 -2.63
N GLY A 52 3.72 14.52 -2.82
CA GLY A 52 3.90 13.71 -4.02
C GLY A 52 4.99 12.66 -3.80
N SER A 53 4.58 11.43 -3.52
CA SER A 53 5.49 10.30 -3.41
C SER A 53 4.79 9.01 -3.81
N VAL A 54 5.55 8.05 -4.33
CA VAL A 54 5.08 6.67 -4.49
C VAL A 54 5.68 5.84 -3.38
N PHE A 55 4.81 5.11 -2.68
CA PHE A 55 5.20 4.14 -1.68
C PHE A 55 5.00 2.72 -2.21
N SER A 56 5.85 1.80 -1.76
CA SER A 56 5.66 0.38 -1.98
C SER A 56 5.90 -0.43 -0.71
N LEU A 57 5.15 -1.52 -0.57
CA LEU A 57 5.31 -2.55 0.45
C LEU A 57 5.51 -3.90 -0.24
N THR A 58 6.34 -4.77 0.33
CA THR A 58 6.42 -6.16 -0.12
C THR A 58 5.29 -6.97 0.50
N ILE A 59 4.63 -7.79 -0.31
CA ILE A 59 3.64 -8.78 0.11
C ILE A 59 4.39 -10.11 0.29
N GLN A 60 4.37 -10.65 1.51
CA GLN A 60 5.00 -11.92 1.84
C GLN A 60 4.12 -13.10 1.43
N SER A 61 4.70 -14.32 1.41
CA SER A 61 3.98 -15.53 0.99
C SER A 61 2.80 -15.91 1.91
N ASP A 62 2.82 -15.46 3.16
CA ASP A 62 1.73 -15.62 4.13
C ASP A 62 0.72 -14.47 4.12
N GLY A 63 0.91 -13.49 3.21
CA GLY A 63 0.04 -12.34 3.05
C GLY A 63 0.35 -11.17 3.99
N THR A 64 1.34 -11.27 4.90
CA THR A 64 1.78 -10.11 5.68
C THR A 64 2.49 -9.10 4.79
N THR A 65 2.59 -7.86 5.23
CA THR A 65 3.36 -6.83 4.55
C THR A 65 4.70 -6.59 5.23
N ALA A 66 5.65 -6.04 4.48
CA ALA A 66 7.00 -5.79 4.96
C ALA A 66 7.52 -4.42 4.48
N PRO A 67 8.58 -3.89 5.12
CA PRO A 67 8.87 -2.48 5.15
C PRO A 67 8.96 -1.75 3.80
N GLN A 68 8.53 -0.51 3.93
CA GLN A 68 8.29 0.54 2.96
C GLN A 68 9.54 0.98 2.18
N ALA A 69 9.43 1.04 0.86
CA ALA A 69 10.25 1.94 0.05
C ALA A 69 9.40 3.16 -0.36
N SER A 70 10.04 4.32 -0.47
CA SER A 70 9.39 5.55 -0.94
C SER A 70 10.25 6.25 -1.96
N ALA A 71 9.65 6.66 -3.07
CA ALA A 71 10.28 7.52 -4.07
C ALA A 71 9.52 8.85 -4.13
N PRO A 72 10.18 9.99 -3.86
CA PRO A 72 9.55 11.29 -4.05
C PRO A 72 9.32 11.54 -5.53
N THR A 73 8.28 12.31 -5.85
CA THR A 73 8.01 12.74 -7.22
C THR A 73 8.15 14.24 -7.35
N SER A 74 8.35 14.72 -8.59
CA SER A 74 8.46 16.16 -8.86
C SER A 74 7.11 16.87 -8.96
N ALA A 75 6.01 16.13 -8.77
CA ALA A 75 4.64 16.61 -8.88
C ALA A 75 3.70 15.72 -8.05
N GLN A 76 2.49 16.23 -7.79
CA GLN A 76 1.39 15.46 -7.18
C GLN A 76 0.99 14.27 -8.06
N ILE A 77 0.56 13.18 -7.42
CA ILE A 77 0.13 11.97 -8.12
C ILE A 77 -1.32 11.65 -7.78
N ASN A 78 -2.17 11.61 -8.81
CA ASN A 78 -3.59 11.27 -8.69
C ASN A 78 -3.90 9.80 -9.01
N ALA A 79 -3.01 9.11 -9.74
CA ALA A 79 -3.18 7.73 -10.13
C ALA A 79 -1.84 7.06 -10.45
N ILE A 80 -1.80 5.74 -10.29
CA ILE A 80 -0.69 4.88 -10.73
C ILE A 80 -1.25 3.89 -11.74
N GLU A 81 -0.58 3.79 -12.89
CA GLU A 81 -0.79 2.73 -13.88
C GLU A 81 0.45 1.83 -13.91
N MET A 82 0.23 0.53 -14.00
CA MET A 82 1.28 -0.47 -14.15
C MET A 82 1.05 -1.25 -15.43
N THR A 83 2.08 -1.29 -16.27
CA THR A 83 2.09 -2.12 -17.48
C THR A 83 2.82 -3.44 -17.18
N PRO A 84 2.36 -4.58 -17.71
CA PRO A 84 3.06 -5.86 -17.58
C PRO A 84 4.50 -5.84 -18.11
#